data_AF-A0A7K4FY00-F1
#
_entry.id   AF-A0A7K4FY00-F1
#
_cell.length_a   1.000
_cell.length_b   1.000
_cell.length_c   1.000
_cell.angle_alpha   90.00
_cell.angle_beta   90.00
_cell.angle_gamma   90.00
#
_symmetry.space_group_name_H-M   'P 1'
#
loop_
_entity.id
_entity.type
_entity.pdbx_description
1 polymer ?
#
loop_
_entity_poly.entity_id
_entity_poly.type
_entity_poly.pdbx_seq_one_letter_code
_entity_poly.pdbx_strand_id
1 'polypeptide(L)' 'MPVQIEEETEGIMSLFCEKCNSRRLPKWIKEENKTHWLCETCDNYVDGENNIIIKEV' A
#
# COMPACT_ATOMS: atom_id res chain seq x y z
N MET A 1 -9.58 24.57 -22.53
CA MET A 1 -8.59 23.52 -22.86
C MET A 1 -8.72 22.45 -21.78
N PRO A 2 -9.03 21.19 -22.10
CA PRO A 2 -9.12 20.16 -21.08
C PRO A 2 -7.71 19.89 -20.54
N VAL A 3 -7.55 19.99 -19.23
CA VAL A 3 -6.32 19.62 -18.53
C VAL A 3 -6.16 18.11 -18.70
N GLN A 4 -5.20 17.71 -19.53
CA GLN A 4 -4.74 16.33 -19.58
C GLN A 4 -3.89 16.14 -18.34
N ILE A 5 -4.50 15.62 -17.27
CA ILE A 5 -3.74 15.12 -16.12
C ILE A 5 -3.13 13.82 -16.63
N GLU A 6 -1.91 13.90 -17.13
CA GLU A 6 -1.04 12.74 -17.28
C GLU A 6 -0.78 12.26 -15.85
N GLU A 7 -1.66 11.37 -15.37
CA GLU A 7 -1.42 10.58 -14.17
C GLU A 7 -0.24 9.67 -14.53
N GLU A 8 0.98 10.18 -14.33
CA GLU A 8 2.16 9.34 -14.17
C GLU A 8 1.74 8.26 -13.19
N THR A 9 1.64 7.03 -13.68
CA THR A 9 1.23 5.86 -12.91
C THR A 9 2.30 5.52 -11.89
N GLU A 10 2.49 6.39 -10.90
CA GLU A 10 3.01 6.03 -9.60
C GLU A 10 1.95 5.13 -8.98
N GLY A 11 2.27 3.84 -8.84
CA GLY A 11 1.30 2.77 -8.59
C GLY A 11 0.22 3.16 -7.59
N ILE A 12 -1.03 3.21 -8.06
CA ILE A 12 -2.19 3.54 -7.22
C ILE A 12 -2.32 2.44 -6.18
N MET A 13 -1.72 2.65 -5.02
CA MET A 13 -1.82 1.72 -3.92
C MET A 13 -3.28 1.54 -3.54
N SER A 14 -3.74 0.29 -3.58
CA SER A 14 -5.10 -0.02 -3.16
C SER A 14 -5.21 0.09 -1.64
N LEU A 15 -6.12 0.96 -1.17
CA LEU A 15 -6.51 1.06 0.24
C LEU A 15 -7.17 -0.22 0.77
N PHE A 16 -7.50 -1.17 -0.10
CA PHE A 16 -8.18 -2.41 0.23
C PHE A 16 -7.31 -3.62 -0.07
N CYS A 17 -7.36 -4.61 0.80
CA CYS A 17 -6.68 -5.88 0.57
C CYS A 17 -7.37 -6.66 -0.56
N GLU A 18 -6.61 -7.11 -1.55
CA GLU A 18 -7.12 -7.87 -2.69
C GLU A 18 -7.77 -9.21 -2.32
N LYS A 19 -7.37 -9.80 -1.17
CA LYS A 19 -7.87 -11.11 -0.74
C LYS A 19 -9.19 -11.05 0.01
N CYS A 20 -9.36 -10.08 0.90
CA CYS A 20 -10.51 -10.00 1.80
C CYS A 20 -11.34 -8.72 1.66
N ASN A 21 -10.89 -7.79 0.80
CA ASN A 21 -11.49 -6.47 0.60
C ASN A 21 -11.61 -5.61 1.87
N SER A 22 -10.89 -5.98 2.95
CA SER A 22 -10.79 -5.16 4.15
C SER A 22 -9.89 -3.96 3.90
N ARG A 23 -10.22 -2.83 4.53
CA ARG A 23 -9.39 -1.62 4.48
C ARG A 23 -8.03 -1.88 5.14
N ARG A 24 -6.95 -1.48 4.48
CA ARG A 24 -5.60 -1.49 5.04
C ARG A 24 -5.36 -0.28 5.93
N LEU A 25 -4.58 -0.47 6.99
CA LEU A 25 -4.20 0.57 7.93
C LEU A 25 -2.74 0.96 7.71
N PRO A 26 -2.43 2.27 7.63
CA PRO A 26 -1.05 2.72 7.51
C PRO A 26 -0.29 2.44 8.81
N LYS A 27 0.93 1.93 8.67
CA LYS A 27 1.90 1.63 9.72
C LYS A 27 3.21 2.28 9.31
N TRP A 28 3.54 3.37 9.98
CA TRP A 28 4.80 4.08 9.73
C TRP A 28 5.97 3.31 10.35
N ILE A 29 6.94 2.96 9.51
CA ILE A 29 8.19 2.33 9.90
C ILE A 29 9.26 3.41 9.96
N LYS A 30 9.67 3.73 11.19
CA LYS A 30 10.62 4.82 11.47
C LYS A 30 12.01 4.56 10.89
N GLU A 31 12.46 3.32 10.88
CA GLU A 31 13.80 2.92 10.41
C GLU A 31 14.01 3.19 8.92
N GLU A 32 12.97 2.95 8.12
CA GLU A 32 13.00 3.12 6.67
C GLU A 32 12.38 4.46 6.23
N ASN A 33 11.78 5.20 7.16
CA ASN A 33 10.95 6.38 6.89
C ASN A 33 9.89 6.11 5.81
N LYS A 34 9.28 4.92 5.86
CA LYS A 34 8.26 4.44 4.92
C LYS A 34 6.97 4.10 5.65
N THR A 35 5.86 4.11 4.90
CA THR A 35 4.57 3.65 5.41
C THR A 35 4.23 2.31 4.78
N HIS A 36 4.06 1.28 5.61
CA HIS A 36 3.54 -0.01 5.20
C HIS A 36 2.05 -0.08 5.51
N TRP A 37 1.30 -0.85 4.74
CA TRP A 37 -0.16 -0.89 4.84
C TRP A 37 -0.58 -2.29 5.25
N LEU A 38 -1.01 -2.40 6.51
CA LEU A 38 -1.40 -3.65 7.13
C LEU A 38 -2.86 -3.97 6.82
N CYS A 39 -3.13 -5.16 6.29
CA CYS A 39 -4.44 -5.77 6.39
C CYS A 39 -4.54 -6.60 7.67
N GLU A 40 -5.32 -6.15 8.65
CA GLU A 40 -5.49 -6.88 9.93
C GLU A 40 -6.24 -8.22 9.76
N THR A 41 -7.04 -8.37 8.70
CA THR A 41 -7.80 -9.61 8.44
C THR A 41 -6.91 -10.72 7.87
N CYS A 42 -5.94 -10.38 7.02
CA CYS A 42 -5.07 -11.34 6.36
C CYS A 42 -3.63 -11.32 6.90
N ASP A 43 -3.36 -10.44 7.87
CA ASP A 43 -2.05 -10.20 8.48
C ASP A 43 -0.91 -10.03 7.45
N ASN A 44 -1.17 -9.26 6.39
CA ASN A 44 -0.15 -8.92 5.38
C ASN A 44 0.11 -7.42 5.33
N TYR A 45 1.34 -7.09 4.98
CA TYR A 45 1.80 -5.73 4.75
C TYR A 45 2.04 -5.52 3.26
N VAL A 46 1.71 -4.34 2.76
CA VAL A 46 2.20 -3.85 1.47
C VAL A 46 2.89 -2.51 1.59
N ASP A 47 3.71 -2.17 0.61
CA ASP A 47 4.29 -0.82 0.48
C ASP A 47 3.36 0.14 -0.29
N GLY A 48 3.86 1.35 -0.56
CA GLY A 48 3.18 2.36 -1.35
C GLY A 48 3.00 2.01 -2.83
N GLU A 49 3.55 0.89 -3.29
CA GLU A 49 3.41 0.36 -4.65
C GLU A 49 2.57 -0.92 -4.67
N ASN A 50 1.92 -1.26 -3.55
CA ASN A 50 1.11 -2.46 -3.35
C ASN A 50 1.91 -3.79 -3.42
N ASN A 51 3.24 -3.77 -3.28
CA ASN A 51 4.06 -4.98 -3.20
C ASN A 51 3.94 -5.60 -1.81
N ILE A 52 3.79 -6.94 -1.73
CA ILE A 52 3.74 -7.66 -0.45
C ILE A 52 5.12 -7.61 0.22
N ILE A 53 5.16 -7.09 1.44
CA ILE A 53 6.36 -7.03 2.25
C ILE A 53 6.45 -8.31 3.08
N ILE A 54 7.38 -9.17 2.70
CA ILE A 54 7.73 -10.37 3.46
C ILE A 54 8.82 -9.93 4.45
N LYS A 55 8.51 -9.92 5.76
CA LYS A 55 9.57 -9.82 6.77
C LYS A 55 10.30 -11.16 6.76
N GLU A 56 11.49 -11.23 6.18
CA GLU A 56 12.42 -12.32 6.48
C GLU A 56 12.79 -12.22 7.97
N VAL A 57 12.62 -13.33 8.69
CA VAL A 57 12.84 -13.47 10.14
C VAL A 57 14.27 -13.92 10.40
#